data_AF-A0A172Z3W0-F1
#
_entry.id   AF-A0A172Z3W0-F1
#
_cell.length_a   1.000
_cell.length_b   1.000
_cell.length_c   1.000
_cell.angle_alpha   90.00
_cell.angle_beta   90.00
_cell.angle_gamma   90.00
#
_symmetry.space_group_name_H-M   'P 1'
#
loop_
_entity.id
_entity.type
_entity.pdbx_description
1 polymer ?
#
loop_
_entity_poly.entity_id
_entity_poly.type
_entity_poly.pdbx_seq_one_letter_code
_entity_poly.pdbx_strand_id
1 'polypeptide(L)' 'MKNAEALRKNLADVFRQLQAGEINAKDASELANLGGKMINSAKVQVEYFALRKEAPRIAWLEQDAE' A
#
# COMPACT_ATOMS: atom_id res chain seq x y z
N MET A 1 -1.10 5.52 8.61
CA MET A 1 -0.63 4.25 8.02
C MET A 1 0.89 4.34 7.91
N LYS A 2 1.65 3.40 8.48
CA LYS A 2 3.10 3.59 8.74
C LYS A 2 4.00 3.22 7.56
N ASN A 3 3.73 2.09 6.89
CA ASN A 3 4.56 1.54 5.80
C ASN A 3 3.71 0.66 4.87
N ALA A 4 4.35 0.08 3.85
CA ALA A 4 3.74 -0.84 2.89
C ALA A 4 3.13 -2.09 3.55
N GLU A 5 3.75 -2.59 4.63
CA GLU A 5 3.24 -3.75 5.39
C GLU A 5 1.90 -3.42 6.07
N ALA A 6 1.84 -2.27 6.74
CA ALA A 6 0.61 -1.79 7.36
C ALA A 6 -0.52 -1.59 6.34
N LEU A 7 -0.20 -1.08 5.14
CA LEU A 7 -1.18 -0.97 4.06
C LEU A 7 -1.68 -2.35 3.61
N ARG A 8 -0.78 -3.31 3.43
CA ARG A 8 -1.14 -4.67 3.01
C ARG A 8 -2.04 -5.34 4.04
N LYS A 9 -1.73 -5.19 5.33
CA LYS A 9 -2.58 -5.68 6.42
C LYS A 9 -3.98 -5.08 6.37
N ASN A 10 -4.09 -3.76 6.20
CA ASN A 10 -5.38 -3.09 6.07
C ASN A 10 -6.17 -3.58 4.85
N LEU A 11 -5.52 -3.77 3.69
CA LEU A 11 -6.18 -4.31 2.50
C LEU A 11 -6.66 -5.76 2.71
N ALA A 12 -5.90 -6.58 3.44
CA ALA A 12 -6.32 -7.91 3.83
C ALA A 12 -7.51 -7.90 4.81
N ASP A 13 -7.56 -6.94 5.73
CA ASP A 13 -8.73 -6.70 6.59
C ASP A 13 -9.97 -6.32 5.76
N VAL A 14 -9.84 -5.39 4.81
CA VAL A 14 -10.92 -4.99 3.89
C VAL A 14 -11.45 -6.18 3.09
N PHE A 15 -10.56 -7.03 2.58
CA PHE A 15 -10.96 -8.25 1.87
C PHE A 15 -11.79 -9.19 2.76
N ARG A 16 -11.36 -9.40 4.01
CA ARG A 16 -12.11 -10.23 4.98
C ARG A 16 -13.48 -9.64 5.29
N GLN A 17 -13.58 -8.34 5.53
CA GLN A 17 -14.85 -7.65 5.79
C GLN A 17 -15.80 -7.76 4.60
N LEU A 18 -15.29 -7.64 3.37
CA LEU A 18 -16.09 -7.81 2.16
C LEU A 18 -16.62 -9.26 2.05
N GLN A 19 -15.79 -10.26 2.32
CA GLN A 19 -16.23 -11.67 2.32
C GLN A 19 -17.27 -11.97 3.40
N ALA A 20 -17.16 -11.32 4.56
CA ALA A 20 -18.11 -11.44 5.67
C ALA A 20 -19.42 -10.66 5.44
N GLY A 21 -19.49 -9.81 4.41
CA GLY A 21 -20.64 -8.94 4.16
C GLY A 21 -20.75 -7.75 5.13
N GLU A 22 -19.68 -7.44 5.86
CA GLU A 22 -19.62 -6.33 6.83
C GLU A 22 -19.48 -4.96 6.14
N ILE A 23 -18.95 -4.94 4.93
CA ILE A 23 -18.86 -3.76 4.06
C ILE A 23 -19.42 -4.08 2.67
N ASN A 24 -19.89 -3.05 1.97
CA ASN A 24 -20.38 -3.22 0.61
C ASN A 24 -19.22 -3.21 -0.42
N ALA A 25 -19.51 -3.72 -1.62
CA ALA A 25 -18.51 -3.81 -2.69
C ALA A 25 -17.99 -2.45 -3.18
N LYS A 26 -18.78 -1.38 -3.07
CA LYS A 26 -18.37 -0.03 -3.48
C LYS A 26 -17.30 0.51 -2.54
N ASP A 27 -17.53 0.44 -1.23
CA ASP A 27 -16.59 0.91 -0.22
C ASP A 27 -15.29 0.10 -0.27
N ALA A 28 -15.38 -1.22 -0.42
CA ALA A 28 -14.20 -2.07 -0.59
C ALA A 28 -13.39 -1.70 -1.83
N SER A 29 -14.06 -1.39 -2.94
CA SER A 29 -13.42 -0.96 -4.19
C SER A 29 -12.71 0.39 -4.05
N GLU A 30 -13.33 1.36 -3.38
CA GLU A 30 -12.72 2.67 -3.10
C GLU A 30 -11.48 2.53 -2.22
N LEU A 31 -11.52 1.71 -1.17
CA LEU A 31 -10.38 1.42 -0.30
C LEU A 31 -9.24 0.73 -1.07
N ALA A 32 -9.55 -0.25 -1.91
CA ALA A 32 -8.57 -0.93 -2.76
C ALA A 32 -7.93 0.05 -3.76
N ASN A 33 -8.72 0.96 -4.35
CA ASN A 33 -8.22 1.98 -5.26
C ASN A 33 -7.23 2.94 -4.58
N LEU A 34 -7.56 3.41 -3.38
CA LEU A 34 -6.68 4.28 -2.59
C LEU A 34 -5.38 3.55 -2.23
N GLY A 35 -5.46 2.28 -1.80
CA GLY A 35 -4.29 1.46 -1.53
C GLY A 35 -3.40 1.28 -2.77
N GLY A 36 -3.99 1.00 -3.94
CA GLY A 36 -3.27 0.91 -5.20
C GLY A 36 -2.54 2.21 -5.58
N LYS A 37 -3.17 3.37 -5.36
CA LYS A 37 -2.54 4.68 -5.61
C LYS A 37 -1.34 4.93 -4.70
N MET A 38 -1.41 4.53 -3.43
CA MET A 38 -0.27 4.64 -2.50
C MET A 38 0.91 3.78 -2.95
N ILE A 39 0.65 2.54 -3.34
CA ILE A 39 1.67 1.62 -3.88
C ILE A 39 2.30 2.20 -5.15
N ASN A 40 1.47 2.71 -6.07
CA ASN A 40 1.95 3.32 -7.30
C ASN A 40 2.82 4.57 -7.04
N SER A 41 2.47 5.39 -6.05
CA SER A 41 3.29 6.54 -5.66
C SER A 41 4.69 6.11 -5.20
N ALA A 42 4.78 5.08 -4.36
CA ALA A 42 6.07 4.53 -3.91
C ALA A 42 6.85 3.88 -5.06
N LYS A 43 6.17 3.18 -5.98
CA LYS A 43 6.78 2.62 -7.19
C LYS A 43 7.42 3.72 -8.06
N VAL A 44 6.73 4.83 -8.29
CA VAL A 44 7.27 5.97 -9.04
C VAL A 44 8.50 6.55 -8.36
N GLN A 45 8.53 6.60 -7.02
CA GLN A 45 9.74 7.03 -6.29
C GLN A 45 10.92 6.09 -6.55
N VAL A 46 10.71 4.77 -6.47
CA VAL A 46 11.75 3.76 -6.80
C VAL A 46 12.27 3.96 -8.22
N GLU A 47 11.37 4.11 -9.19
CA GLU A 47 11.73 4.32 -10.61
C GLU A 47 12.52 5.62 -10.80
N TYR A 48 12.13 6.70 -10.13
CA TYR A 48 12.86 7.97 -10.17
C TYR A 48 14.31 7.84 -9.70
N PHE A 49 14.55 7.15 -8.58
CA PHE A 49 15.89 6.92 -8.08
C PHE A 49 16.72 6.00 -8.98
N ALA A 50 16.08 4.97 -9.55
CA ALA A 50 16.73 4.11 -10.54
C ALA A 50 17.23 4.90 -11.76
N LEU A 51 16.44 5.86 -12.26
CA LEU A 51 16.85 6.76 -13.35
C LEU A 51 18.06 7.63 -12.98
N ARG A 52 18.18 8.00 -11.71
CA ARG A 52 19.31 8.79 -11.17
C ARG A 52 20.52 7.94 -10.81
N LYS A 53 20.44 6.60 -10.93
CA LYS A 53 21.48 5.66 -10.48
C LYS A 53 21.81 5.80 -8.99
N GLU A 54 20.81 6.16 -8.19
CA GLU A 54 20.91 6.27 -6.74
C GLU A 54 20.24 5.05 -6.10
N ALA A 55 20.82 4.53 -5.02
CA ALA A 55 20.19 3.50 -4.19
C ALA A 55 19.40 4.21 -3.07
N PRO A 56 18.05 4.29 -3.17
CA PRO A 56 17.30 5.08 -2.21
C PRO A 56 17.00 4.30 -0.94
N ARG A 57 16.88 5.05 0.15
CA ARG A 57 16.23 4.58 1.37
C ARG A 57 14.83 5.18 1.43
N ILE A 58 13.82 4.42 1.04
CA ILE A 58 12.42 4.86 1.06
C ILE A 58 11.78 4.33 2.35
N ALA A 59 11.68 5.19 3.37
CA ALA A 59 11.19 4.81 4.70
C ALA A 59 9.85 4.06 4.68
N TRP A 60 8.94 4.43 3.77
CA TRP A 60 7.64 3.77 3.64
C TRP A 60 7.71 2.32 3.13
N LEU A 61 8.79 1.96 2.42
CA LEU A 61 9.04 0.59 1.94
C LEU A 61 9.85 -0.26 2.92
N GLU A 62 10.35 0.33 4.02
CA GLU A 62 11.06 -0.43 5.05
C GLU A 62 10.07 -1.17 5.95
N GLN A 63 10.47 -2.37 6.37
CA GLN A 63 9.82 -3.03 7.50
C GLN A 63 10.33 -2.37 8.78
N ASP A 64 9.43 -2.15 9.75
CA ASP A 64 9.86 -1.70 11.07
C ASP A 64 10.85 -2.74 11.61
N ALA A 65 12.02 -2.30 12.08
CA ALA A 65 12.95 -3.19 12.76
C ALA A 65 12.30 -3.64 14.07
N GLU A 66 12.20 -4.96 14.29
CA GLU A 66 11.74 -5.56 15.56
C GLU A 66 12.60 -5.16 16.76
#